data_AF-A0A7S2BGI3-F1
#
_entry.id   AF-A0A7S2BGI3-F1
#
_cell.length_a   1.000
_cell.length_b   1.000
_cell.length_c   1.000
_cell.angle_alpha   90.00
_cell.angle_beta   90.00
_cell.angle_gamma   90.00
#
_symmetry.space_group_name_H-M   'P 1'
#
loop_
_entity.id
_entity.type
_entity.pdbx_description
1 polymer ?
#
loop_
_entity_poly.entity_id
_entity_poly.type
_entity_poly.pdbx_seq_one_letter_code
_entity_poly.pdbx_strand_id
1 'polypeptide(L)'
;CRLTSARTPAEETALEEIAVLTIHEFSFAHALVALPKEVSPEWLQEAYSAMLTRMHLYPQPDGTLDAYNLVAASRWMLLVPRSKRLSSQGVDVNGMGFIGCLLVRGDPHGGSMLSADWSPLKVLQDVTVPWR
;
A
#
# COMPACT_ATOMS: atom_id res chain seq x y z
N CYS A 1 -11.97 -30.83 -26.49
CA CYS A 1 -12.25 -29.44 -26.92
C CYS A 1 -10.96 -28.64 -26.73
N ARG A 2 -10.17 -28.44 -27.79
CA ARG A 2 -8.94 -27.64 -27.75
C ARG A 2 -9.32 -26.20 -28.04
N LEU A 3 -9.13 -25.31 -27.07
CA LEU A 3 -9.13 -23.88 -27.31
C LEU A 3 -7.68 -23.45 -27.43
N THR A 4 -7.15 -23.51 -28.65
CA THR A 4 -5.95 -22.77 -29.03
C THR A 4 -6.41 -21.37 -29.44
N SER A 5 -6.23 -20.39 -28.57
CA SER A 5 -6.23 -18.99 -29.00
C SER A 5 -4.79 -18.65 -29.40
N ALA A 6 -4.55 -18.63 -30.70
CA ALA A 6 -3.33 -18.06 -31.25
C ALA A 6 -3.39 -16.54 -30.99
N ARG A 7 -2.50 -16.04 -30.14
CA ARG A 7 -2.26 -14.59 -30.03
C ARG A 7 -1.82 -14.09 -31.41
N THR A 8 -2.57 -13.14 -31.94
CA THR A 8 -2.22 -12.45 -33.19
C THR A 8 -1.12 -11.43 -32.91
N PRO A 9 -0.27 -11.05 -33.88
CA PRO A 9 0.88 -10.17 -33.67
C PRO A 9 0.51 -8.68 -33.42
N ALA A 10 -0.70 -8.38 -32.98
CA ALA A 10 -1.23 -7.03 -32.81
C ALA A 10 -1.59 -6.67 -31.36
N GLU A 11 -1.43 -7.60 -30.41
CA GLU A 11 -1.67 -7.40 -28.97
C GLU A 11 -0.38 -7.13 -28.18
N GLU A 12 0.69 -6.77 -28.87
CA GLU A 12 1.91 -6.24 -28.25
C GLU A 12 1.74 -4.73 -28.05
N THR A 13 0.65 -4.36 -27.35
CA THR A 13 0.54 -3.04 -26.74
C THR A 13 1.70 -3.00 -25.75
N ALA A 14 2.67 -2.12 -25.99
CA ALA A 14 3.79 -1.89 -25.10
C ALA A 14 3.25 -1.86 -23.66
N LEU A 15 3.59 -2.89 -22.87
CA LEU A 15 3.23 -2.91 -21.46
C LEU A 15 3.87 -1.65 -20.88
N GLU A 16 3.04 -0.66 -20.54
CA GLU A 16 3.55 0.55 -19.89
C GLU A 16 4.39 0.10 -18.70
N GLU A 17 5.63 0.58 -18.67
CA GLU A 17 6.60 0.19 -17.63
C GLU A 17 5.99 0.45 -16.26
N ILE A 18 5.99 -0.56 -15.40
CA ILE A 18 5.39 -0.47 -14.07
C ILE A 18 6.28 0.41 -13.20
N ALA A 19 5.92 1.69 -13.11
CA ALA A 19 6.59 2.64 -12.25
C ALA A 19 6.10 2.51 -10.80
N VAL A 20 6.99 2.07 -9.90
CA VAL A 20 6.74 2.10 -8.45
C VAL A 20 7.23 3.43 -7.88
N LEU A 21 6.26 4.26 -7.52
CA LEU A 21 6.44 5.64 -7.07
C LEU A 21 6.41 5.76 -5.54
N THR A 22 6.88 6.89 -5.04
CA THR A 22 6.86 7.28 -3.63
C THR A 22 6.44 8.74 -3.49
N ILE A 23 5.78 9.08 -2.39
CA ILE A 23 5.40 10.44 -2.01
C ILE A 23 6.44 10.95 -1.02
N HIS A 24 7.16 12.01 -1.40
CA HIS A 24 8.29 12.53 -0.61
C HIS A 24 7.86 13.10 0.75
N GLU A 25 6.63 13.56 0.86
CA GLU A 25 6.04 14.12 2.07
C GLU A 25 5.72 13.04 3.12
N PHE A 26 5.68 11.76 2.74
CA PHE A 26 5.42 10.67 3.66
C PHE A 26 6.72 10.15 4.28
N SER A 27 6.87 10.35 5.58
CA SER A 27 8.02 9.97 6.40
C SER A 27 8.05 8.49 6.80
N PHE A 28 7.38 7.63 6.02
CA PHE A 28 7.30 6.18 6.22
C PHE A 28 7.41 5.45 4.87
N ALA A 29 7.91 4.21 4.89
CA ALA A 29 8.07 3.41 3.70
C ALA A 29 6.71 3.05 3.08
N HIS A 30 6.60 3.23 1.76
CA HIS A 30 5.40 2.86 1.00
C HIS A 30 5.73 2.71 -0.48
N ALA A 31 4.89 2.01 -1.23
CA ALA A 31 4.96 1.91 -2.67
C ALA A 31 3.62 2.35 -3.27
N LEU A 32 3.66 3.19 -4.29
CA LEU A 32 2.48 3.63 -5.04
C LEU A 32 2.64 3.23 -6.51
N VAL A 33 1.60 2.63 -7.08
CA VAL A 33 1.55 2.32 -8.51
C VAL A 33 0.30 2.95 -9.09
N ALA A 34 0.42 3.66 -10.20
CA ALA A 34 -0.73 4.09 -10.99
C ALA A 34 -1.24 2.91 -11.82
N LEU A 35 -2.56 2.70 -11.85
CA LEU A 35 -3.16 1.66 -12.67
C LEU A 35 -3.52 2.23 -14.06
N PRO A 36 -3.22 1.50 -15.16
CA PRO A 36 -3.73 1.85 -16.47
C PRO A 36 -5.26 1.77 -16.51
N LYS A 37 -5.86 2.35 -17.55
CA LYS A 37 -7.32 2.34 -17.71
C LYS A 37 -7.89 0.91 -17.82
N GLU A 38 -7.15 0.05 -18.51
CA GLU A 38 -7.47 -1.37 -18.67
C GLU A 38 -6.34 -2.18 -18.05
N VAL A 39 -6.69 -3.02 -17.07
CA VAL A 39 -5.74 -3.80 -16.28
C VAL A 39 -5.99 -5.27 -16.55
N SER A 40 -4.97 -6.00 -17.02
CA SER A 40 -5.02 -7.46 -17.06
C SER A 40 -4.65 -8.05 -15.69
N PRO A 41 -5.12 -9.28 -15.37
CA PRO A 41 -4.71 -9.96 -14.15
C PRO A 41 -3.19 -10.13 -14.02
N GLU A 42 -2.50 -10.42 -15.13
CA GLU A 42 -1.06 -10.61 -15.18
C GLU A 42 -0.31 -9.32 -14.85
N TRP A 43 -0.75 -8.19 -15.44
CA TRP A 43 -0.17 -6.87 -15.15
C TRP A 43 -0.37 -6.50 -13.68
N LEU A 44 -1.57 -6.76 -13.13
CA LEU A 44 -1.86 -6.45 -11.72
C LEU A 44 -0.99 -7.26 -10.76
N GLN A 45 -0.78 -8.54 -11.06
CA GLN A 45 0.11 -9.41 -10.30
C GLN A 45 1.55 -8.91 -10.38
N GLU A 46 2.04 -8.57 -11.58
CA GLU A 46 3.39 -8.05 -11.78
C GLU A 46 3.61 -6.73 -11.01
N ALA A 47 2.63 -5.82 -11.07
CA ALA A 47 2.65 -4.57 -10.31
C ALA A 47 2.73 -4.82 -8.80
N TYR A 48 1.92 -5.73 -8.29
CA TYR A 48 1.94 -6.11 -6.89
C TYR A 48 3.29 -6.73 -6.48
N SER A 49 3.85 -7.63 -7.29
CA SER A 49 5.18 -8.22 -7.07
C SER A 49 6.30 -7.17 -7.10
N ALA A 50 6.21 -6.17 -7.99
CA ALA A 50 7.16 -5.06 -8.04
C ALA A 50 7.08 -4.20 -6.77
N MET A 51 5.89 -3.92 -6.25
CA MET A 51 5.69 -3.19 -4.98
C MET A 51 6.28 -3.95 -3.78
N LEU A 52 6.03 -5.26 -3.68
CA LEU A 52 6.62 -6.10 -2.63
C LEU A 52 8.15 -6.09 -2.69
N THR A 53 8.71 -6.28 -3.88
CA THR A 53 10.16 -6.26 -4.11
C THR A 53 10.76 -4.92 -3.70
N ARG A 54 10.13 -3.80 -4.10
CA ARG A 54 10.58 -2.44 -3.79
C ARG A 54 10.56 -2.14 -2.29
N MET A 55 9.64 -2.76 -1.55
CA MET A 55 9.51 -2.63 -0.09
C MET A 55 10.29 -3.70 0.68
N HIS A 56 11.05 -4.56 0.00
CA HIS A 56 11.80 -5.67 0.59
C HIS A 56 10.93 -6.63 1.43
N LEU A 57 9.69 -6.84 0.98
CA LEU A 57 8.76 -7.79 1.57
C LEU A 57 8.91 -9.14 0.86
N TYR A 58 9.76 -9.99 1.42
CA TYR A 58 10.04 -11.33 0.89
C TYR A 58 9.41 -12.41 1.79
N PRO A 59 8.97 -13.54 1.20
CA PRO A 59 8.49 -14.66 1.99
C PRO A 59 9.54 -15.13 2.99
N GLN A 60 9.15 -15.26 4.25
CA GLN A 60 9.92 -15.91 5.29
C GLN A 60 10.01 -17.43 5.03
N PRO A 61 10.88 -18.18 5.73
CA PRO A 61 11.04 -19.63 5.53
C PRO A 61 9.75 -20.44 5.71
N ASP A 62 8.79 -19.94 6.50
CA ASP A 62 7.47 -20.54 6.71
C ASP A 62 6.44 -20.15 5.61
N GLY A 63 6.86 -19.38 4.62
CA GLY A 63 6.04 -18.91 3.51
C GLY A 63 5.22 -17.65 3.80
N THR A 64 5.31 -17.08 5.02
CA THR A 64 4.58 -15.86 5.39
C THR A 64 5.32 -14.60 4.95
N LEU A 65 4.59 -13.48 4.83
CA LEU A 65 5.17 -12.15 4.61
C LEU A 65 5.09 -11.34 5.89
N ASP A 66 6.04 -10.44 6.10
CA ASP A 66 5.91 -9.37 7.08
C ASP A 66 4.60 -8.62 6.87
N ALA A 67 4.00 -8.10 7.95
CA ALA A 67 2.71 -7.44 7.87
C ALA A 67 2.75 -6.18 6.97
N TYR A 68 1.79 -6.05 6.06
CA TYR A 68 1.59 -4.85 5.25
C TYR A 68 0.10 -4.55 5.08
N ASN A 69 -0.20 -3.35 4.59
CA ASN A 69 -1.51 -3.01 4.03
C ASN A 69 -1.37 -2.83 2.53
N LEU A 70 -2.31 -3.39 1.76
CA LEU A 70 -2.50 -3.08 0.36
C LEU A 70 -3.86 -2.40 0.20
N VAL A 71 -3.86 -1.22 -0.39
CA VAL A 71 -5.08 -0.51 -0.79
C VAL A 71 -5.10 -0.45 -2.30
N ALA A 72 -6.07 -1.12 -2.91
CA ALA A 72 -6.30 -1.11 -4.35
C ALA A 72 -7.53 -0.25 -4.67
N ALA A 73 -7.33 0.83 -5.40
CA ALA A 73 -8.38 1.68 -5.96
C ALA A 73 -8.47 1.48 -7.48
N SER A 74 -9.47 2.07 -8.14
CA SER A 74 -9.67 1.90 -9.59
C SER A 74 -8.56 2.50 -10.47
N ARG A 75 -7.70 3.36 -9.91
CA ARG A 75 -6.67 4.11 -10.66
C ARG A 75 -5.26 3.98 -10.07
N TRP A 76 -5.11 3.32 -8.93
CA TRP A 76 -3.83 3.20 -8.25
C TRP A 76 -3.86 2.09 -7.19
N MET A 77 -2.68 1.62 -6.80
CA MET A 77 -2.47 0.77 -5.63
C MET A 77 -1.44 1.40 -4.69
N LEU A 78 -1.68 1.32 -3.39
CA LEU A 78 -0.78 1.74 -2.33
C LEU A 78 -0.44 0.55 -1.44
N LEU A 79 0.84 0.26 -1.28
CA LEU A 79 1.35 -0.75 -0.35
C LEU A 79 2.14 -0.06 0.75
N VAL A 80 1.85 -0.40 2.00
CA VAL A 80 2.52 0.15 3.17
C VAL A 80 2.92 -0.97 4.13
N PRO A 81 4.22 -1.25 4.33
CA PRO A 81 4.66 -2.17 5.36
C PRO A 81 4.30 -1.65 6.76
N ARG A 82 3.86 -2.55 7.63
CA ARG A 82 3.38 -2.23 8.98
C ARG A 82 4.25 -2.83 10.06
N SER A 83 4.45 -2.08 11.13
CA SER A 83 5.18 -2.54 12.33
C SER A 83 4.24 -2.98 13.46
N LYS A 84 3.07 -2.33 13.58
CA LYS A 84 2.05 -2.63 14.59
C LYS A 84 0.69 -2.12 14.13
N ARG A 85 -0.37 -2.58 14.80
CA ARG A 85 -1.76 -2.16 14.50
C ARG A 85 -2.18 -0.90 15.27
N LEU A 86 -1.83 -0.84 16.56
CA LEU A 86 -2.25 0.22 17.47
C LEU A 86 -1.11 1.24 17.61
N SER A 87 -1.39 2.50 17.30
CA SER A 87 -0.47 3.60 17.57
C SER A 87 -0.37 3.87 19.07
N SER A 88 0.75 4.45 19.48
CA SER A 88 1.01 5.01 20.81
C SER A 88 -0.02 6.05 21.24
N GLN A 89 -0.72 6.66 20.27
CA GLN A 89 -1.78 7.64 20.50
C GLN A 89 -3.18 6.99 20.60
N GLY A 90 -3.26 5.66 20.68
CA GLY A 90 -4.52 4.93 20.89
C GLY A 90 -5.39 4.76 19.64
N VAL A 91 -4.87 5.13 18.46
CA VAL A 91 -5.57 4.97 17.18
C VAL A 91 -5.18 3.66 16.53
N ASP A 92 -6.18 2.87 16.16
CA ASP A 92 -6.07 1.60 15.48
C ASP A 92 -6.06 1.82 13.96
N VAL A 93 -4.99 1.40 13.29
CA VAL A 93 -4.76 1.75 11.88
C VAL A 93 -4.79 0.51 10.98
N ASN A 94 -5.71 0.53 10.02
CA ASN A 94 -5.80 -0.41 8.90
C ASN A 94 -5.43 0.29 7.57
N GLY A 95 -5.69 -0.36 6.42
CA GLY A 95 -5.44 0.22 5.10
C GLY A 95 -6.14 1.56 4.87
N MET A 96 -7.35 1.76 5.41
CA MET A 96 -8.09 3.02 5.24
C MET A 96 -7.43 4.21 5.93
N GLY A 97 -6.67 3.98 7.01
CA GLY A 97 -5.93 5.06 7.67
C GLY A 97 -4.93 5.73 6.73
N PHE A 98 -4.31 4.96 5.83
CA PHE A 98 -3.33 5.45 4.86
C PHE A 98 -3.94 6.25 3.70
N ILE A 99 -5.27 6.26 3.57
CA ILE A 99 -6.01 7.13 2.66
C ILE A 99 -6.71 8.29 3.38
N GLY A 100 -6.34 8.55 4.64
CA GLY A 100 -6.85 9.69 5.42
C GLY A 100 -8.06 9.38 6.30
N CYS A 101 -8.56 8.14 6.32
CA CYS A 101 -9.72 7.76 7.12
C CYS A 101 -9.29 7.12 8.45
N LEU A 102 -9.10 7.94 9.48
CA LEU A 102 -8.79 7.47 10.83
C LEU A 102 -10.08 7.27 11.65
N LEU A 103 -10.27 6.06 12.19
CA LEU A 103 -11.35 5.77 13.13
C LEU A 103 -10.83 5.88 14.56
N VAL A 104 -11.25 6.94 15.26
CA VAL A 104 -10.93 7.15 16.67
C VAL A 104 -12.08 6.66 17.53
N ARG A 105 -11.78 5.86 18.55
CA ARG A 105 -12.79 5.38 19.51
C ARG A 105 -12.86 6.35 20.68
N GLY A 106 -14.08 6.72 21.08
CA GLY A 106 -14.31 7.68 22.17
C GLY A 106 -14.57 9.09 21.66
N ASP A 107 -14.51 10.08 22.57
CA ASP A 107 -14.69 11.49 22.21
C ASP A 107 -13.44 12.00 21.45
N PRO A 108 -13.54 12.35 20.16
CA PRO A 108 -12.42 12.92 19.41
C PRO A 108 -11.96 14.28 19.94
N HIS A 109 -12.75 14.93 20.79
CA HIS A 109 -12.38 16.15 21.52
C HIS A 109 -11.78 15.86 22.90
N GLY A 110 -11.68 14.58 23.29
CA GLY A 110 -11.11 14.13 24.56
C GLY A 110 -9.58 14.24 24.59
N GLY A 111 -9.07 15.47 24.72
CA GLY A 111 -7.72 15.84 25.18
C GLY A 111 -6.52 15.44 24.32
N SER A 112 -6.40 14.18 23.89
CA SER A 112 -5.23 13.64 23.17
C SER A 112 -5.12 14.21 21.75
N MET A 113 -6.22 14.25 20.99
CA MET A 113 -6.25 14.80 19.62
C MET A 113 -6.13 16.34 19.56
N LEU A 114 -6.41 17.02 20.67
CA LEU A 114 -6.30 18.47 20.79
C LEU A 114 -4.91 18.92 21.29
N SER A 115 -4.02 17.97 21.61
CA SER A 115 -2.65 18.29 21.97
C SER A 115 -1.86 18.79 20.75
N ALA A 116 -0.95 19.74 20.96
CA ALA A 116 -0.08 20.25 19.91
C ALA A 116 0.80 19.15 19.26
N ASP A 117 0.99 18.03 19.95
CA ASP A 117 1.81 16.92 19.50
C ASP A 117 1.07 15.91 18.63
N TRP A 118 -0.27 15.92 18.66
CA TRP A 118 -1.08 14.99 17.88
C TRP A 118 -1.08 15.37 16.39
N SER A 119 -0.82 14.39 15.53
CA SER A 119 -0.84 14.58 14.08
C SER A 119 -1.22 13.27 13.39
N PRO A 120 -2.13 13.29 12.39
CA PRO A 120 -2.45 12.11 11.59
C PRO A 120 -1.21 11.46 10.98
N LEU A 121 -0.25 12.26 10.50
CA LEU A 121 0.98 11.74 9.91
C LEU A 121 1.87 11.05 10.94
N LYS A 122 1.96 11.57 12.17
CA LYS A 122 2.68 10.89 13.27
C LYS A 122 2.02 9.57 13.66
N VAL A 123 0.68 9.52 13.67
CA VAL A 123 -0.07 8.27 13.91
C VAL A 123 0.26 7.23 12.85
N LEU A 124 0.25 7.61 11.57
CA LEU A 124 0.60 6.71 10.46
C LEU A 124 2.07 6.29 10.51
N GLN A 125 2.99 7.22 10.80
CA GLN A 125 4.41 6.93 10.93
C GLN A 125 4.69 5.93 12.07
N ASP A 126 4.01 6.07 13.21
CA ASP A 126 4.21 5.20 14.36
C ASP A 126 3.81 3.73 14.09
N VAL A 127 2.84 3.48 13.21
CA VAL A 127 2.37 2.11 12.88
C VAL A 127 3.05 1.49 11.66
N THR A 128 3.99 2.20 11.05
CA THR A 128 4.70 1.79 9.83
C THR A 128 6.18 1.52 10.10
N VAL A 129 6.90 1.16 9.04
CA VAL A 129 8.36 1.06 9.05
C VAL A 129 8.97 2.31 8.40
N PRO A 130 10.13 2.80 8.88
CA PRO A 130 10.85 3.88 8.21
C PRO A 130 11.40 3.40 6.85
N TRP A 131 11.77 4.36 6.01
CA TRP A 131 12.57 4.08 4.81
C TRP A 131 13.89 3.38 5.20
N ARG A 132 14.25 2.33 4.45
CA ARG A 132 15.52 1.61 4.58
C ARG A 132 16.53 2.13 3.55
#